data_AF-A0A667XVM9-F1
#
_entry.id   AF-A0A667XVM9-F1
#
_cell.length_a   1.000
_cell.length_b   1.000
_cell.length_c   1.000
_cell.angle_alpha   90.00
_cell.angle_beta   90.00
_cell.angle_gamma   90.00
#
_symmetry.space_group_name_H-M   'P 1'
#
loop_
_entity.id
_entity.type
_entity.pdbx_description
1 polymer ?
#
loop_
_entity_poly.entity_id
_entity_poly.type
_entity_poly.pdbx_seq_one_letter_code
_entity_poly.pdbx_strand_id
1 'polypeptide(L)'
;FIFSINFTQNDITTDQLIVRRGQSFLLTLEMSRPFTEGEELHLTAETGSHPSEERGTRSVFGNPSPMYSKAIKAAWKYSIDSSSALQRGIVVLTVTPAADAPVGRYLLSASTERKKTSLGSLVVLYNPWCSADWVYLPNGNEREEYVMNEQGVIFRGAGHFITPMQWDYGQFEDDMVDICLKMLDINPKHLKDPADDVSARCNPIYVSRVVSAMINSNDDRGVLQGCWDGNYVGGLNPTHWSSSTNILQRWYLNNCHPVKYGQCWVFAAVMCTVMRFLGIPCRVVTNFESAHDTDKSLTIDNFFGHSGVVAKKSRDSVWNFHVWVEAWMKRPDLLKYGNYDGWQVLDPTPQERSQGAFCCGPAPVSAILKGHVDLKYDIPFVFAEVNADIVNWMVSATGSKTKMNSDTRKVGQNISTKAVGSSRRMDITDSYKDKEGEECVLMLMLVCRGPLKHNGARERTVFKHAVTSLNSQEEGNDRGPQKGAEPLKVEMKIEKVTNPE
;
A
#
# COMPACT_ATOMS: atom_id res chain seq x y z
N PHE A 1 -16.46 7.45 -39.39
CA PHE A 1 -15.14 7.05 -38.88
C PHE A 1 -15.35 5.77 -38.10
N ILE A 2 -14.82 4.65 -38.57
CA ILE A 2 -14.70 3.40 -37.80
C ILE A 2 -13.27 3.44 -37.26
N PHE A 3 -13.10 3.43 -35.95
CA PHE A 3 -11.78 3.26 -35.33
C PHE A 3 -11.60 1.76 -35.09
N SER A 4 -10.56 1.15 -35.66
CA SER A 4 -10.06 -0.15 -35.21
C SER A 4 -8.86 0.10 -34.30
N ILE A 5 -8.82 -0.53 -33.14
CA ILE A 5 -7.76 -0.35 -32.15
C ILE A 5 -7.06 -1.68 -31.96
N ASN A 6 -5.74 -1.71 -32.18
CA ASN A 6 -4.88 -2.84 -31.84
C ASN A 6 -3.94 -2.40 -30.71
N PHE A 7 -3.90 -3.17 -29.63
CA PHE A 7 -2.97 -2.97 -28.52
C PHE A 7 -2.01 -4.15 -28.43
N THR A 8 -0.75 -3.89 -28.07
CA THR A 8 0.24 -4.94 -27.80
C THR A 8 0.72 -4.80 -26.36
N GLN A 9 0.16 -5.61 -25.45
CA GLN A 9 0.82 -5.98 -24.20
C GLN A 9 0.37 -7.40 -23.85
N ASN A 10 1.30 -8.36 -23.95
CA ASN A 10 1.02 -9.76 -23.68
C ASN A 10 0.87 -9.99 -22.16
N ASP A 11 -0.05 -10.89 -21.84
CA ASP A 11 -0.31 -11.53 -20.52
C ASP A 11 -1.52 -11.03 -19.71
N ILE A 12 -2.56 -10.45 -20.33
CA ILE A 12 -3.88 -10.32 -19.68
C ILE A 12 -4.98 -10.74 -20.68
N THR A 13 -5.87 -11.63 -20.26
CA THR A 13 -6.92 -12.29 -21.06
C THR A 13 -8.17 -11.44 -21.34
N THR A 14 -8.16 -10.15 -20.99
CA THR A 14 -9.34 -9.28 -21.05
C THR A 14 -9.47 -8.50 -22.37
N ASP A 15 -10.71 -8.28 -22.84
CA ASP A 15 -11.07 -7.36 -23.94
C ASP A 15 -10.80 -5.86 -23.65
N GLN A 16 -10.12 -5.54 -22.54
CA GLN A 16 -9.88 -4.17 -22.05
C GLN A 16 -8.40 -3.79 -22.19
N LEU A 17 -8.13 -2.57 -22.65
CA LEU A 17 -6.77 -2.03 -22.63
C LEU A 17 -6.33 -1.75 -21.18
N ILE A 18 -5.26 -2.41 -20.75
CA ILE A 18 -4.59 -2.13 -19.49
C ILE A 18 -3.18 -1.61 -19.82
N VAL A 19 -2.84 -0.45 -19.27
CA VAL A 19 -1.52 0.16 -19.42
C VAL A 19 -0.96 0.54 -18.05
N ARG A 20 0.36 0.74 -17.99
CA ARG A 20 1.02 1.25 -16.80
C ARG A 20 1.41 2.71 -16.99
N ARG A 21 1.20 3.53 -15.97
CA ARG A 21 1.50 4.96 -16.01
C ARG A 21 2.98 5.22 -16.30
N GLY A 22 3.31 6.33 -16.97
CA GLY A 22 4.69 6.64 -17.33
C GLY A 22 5.31 5.76 -18.43
N GLN A 23 4.57 4.81 -19.01
CA GLN A 23 5.02 3.99 -20.14
C GLN A 23 4.16 4.23 -21.38
N SER A 24 4.82 4.33 -22.53
CA SER A 24 4.14 4.61 -23.79
C SER A 24 3.41 3.38 -24.34
N PHE A 25 2.29 3.61 -25.02
CA PHE A 25 1.59 2.62 -25.83
C PHE A 25 1.23 3.21 -27.20
N LEU A 26 1.03 2.34 -28.19
CA LEU A 26 0.63 2.76 -29.54
C LEU A 26 -0.89 2.84 -29.63
N LEU A 27 -1.39 3.92 -30.23
CA LEU A 27 -2.78 4.15 -30.56
C LEU A 27 -2.89 4.45 -32.05
N THR A 28 -3.60 3.61 -32.79
CA THR A 28 -3.83 3.84 -34.23
C THR A 28 -5.19 4.50 -34.43
N LEU A 29 -5.20 5.61 -35.16
CA LEU A 29 -6.39 6.37 -35.53
C LEU A 29 -6.57 6.31 -37.05
N GLU A 30 -7.72 5.81 -37.50
CA GLU A 30 -8.11 5.80 -38.90
C GLU A 30 -8.99 7.02 -39.22
N MET A 31 -8.39 7.97 -39.93
CA MET A 31 -9.00 9.21 -40.37
C MET A 31 -9.70 9.00 -41.72
N SER A 32 -10.84 9.67 -41.93
CA SER A 32 -11.60 9.59 -43.19
C SER A 32 -10.93 10.30 -44.37
N ARG A 33 -9.82 11.00 -44.12
CA ARG A 33 -9.06 11.76 -45.10
C ARG A 33 -7.58 11.75 -44.72
N PRO A 34 -6.67 12.07 -45.66
CA PRO A 34 -5.28 12.33 -45.32
C PRO A 34 -5.16 13.32 -44.16
N PHE A 35 -4.25 13.03 -43.24
CA PHE A 35 -3.90 13.88 -42.10
C PHE A 35 -2.58 14.59 -42.39
N THR A 36 -2.40 15.80 -41.88
CA THR A 36 -1.12 16.52 -41.95
C THR A 36 -0.66 16.86 -40.54
N GLU A 37 0.65 16.84 -40.30
CA GLU A 37 1.21 17.04 -38.95
C GLU A 37 0.89 18.41 -38.33
N GLY A 38 0.53 19.41 -39.15
CA GLY A 38 0.11 20.72 -38.67
C GLY A 38 -1.36 20.78 -38.24
N GLU A 39 -2.16 19.75 -38.50
CA GLU A 39 -3.58 19.73 -38.13
C GLU A 39 -3.77 19.54 -36.62
N GLU A 40 -4.84 20.15 -36.10
CA GLU A 40 -5.21 20.03 -34.70
C GLU A 40 -5.74 18.62 -34.39
N LEU A 41 -5.08 17.96 -33.43
CA LEU A 41 -5.50 16.69 -32.87
C LEU A 41 -5.17 16.69 -31.38
N HIS A 42 -6.19 16.83 -30.53
CA HIS A 42 -6.05 16.67 -29.09
C HIS A 42 -6.66 15.36 -28.63
N LEU A 43 -5.98 14.70 -27.72
CA LEU A 43 -6.54 13.64 -26.90
C LEU A 43 -6.94 14.21 -25.55
N THR A 44 -8.00 13.67 -24.97
CA THR A 44 -8.44 13.97 -23.62
C THR A 44 -8.61 12.66 -22.85
N ALA A 45 -7.85 12.51 -21.77
CA ALA A 45 -7.95 11.40 -20.83
C ALA A 45 -8.63 11.87 -19.54
N GLU A 46 -9.72 11.22 -19.13
CA GLU A 46 -10.53 11.59 -17.97
C GLU A 46 -10.80 10.38 -17.07
N THR A 47 -10.67 10.54 -15.75
CA THR A 47 -11.00 9.50 -14.76
C THR A 47 -11.84 10.06 -13.62
N GLY A 48 -12.64 9.20 -13.00
CA GLY A 48 -13.60 9.56 -11.95
C GLY A 48 -14.82 10.33 -12.45
N SER A 49 -15.75 10.62 -11.55
CA SER A 49 -17.00 11.34 -11.84
C SER A 49 -16.83 12.85 -11.96
N HIS A 50 -15.71 13.40 -11.47
CA HIS A 50 -15.41 14.84 -11.45
C HIS A 50 -14.00 15.12 -12.00
N PRO A 51 -13.76 14.88 -13.29
CA PRO A 51 -12.44 15.02 -13.90
C PRO A 51 -11.96 16.49 -13.89
N SER A 52 -10.71 16.72 -13.47
CA SER A 52 -10.08 18.04 -13.35
C SER A 52 -8.58 17.99 -13.61
N GLU A 53 -8.05 18.97 -14.35
CA GLU A 53 -6.62 19.10 -14.65
C GLU A 53 -5.79 19.40 -13.40
N GLU A 54 -6.31 20.27 -12.53
CA GLU A 54 -5.68 20.65 -11.25
C GLU A 54 -5.58 19.46 -10.28
N ARG A 55 -6.54 18.53 -10.39
CA ARG A 55 -6.57 17.30 -9.60
C ARG A 55 -5.85 16.14 -10.28
N GLY A 56 -5.36 16.32 -11.52
CA GLY A 56 -4.69 15.28 -12.30
C GLY A 56 -5.63 14.17 -12.80
N THR A 57 -6.95 14.34 -12.65
CA THR A 57 -7.98 13.39 -13.10
C THR A 57 -8.49 13.71 -14.51
N ARG A 58 -7.98 14.78 -15.13
CA ARG A 58 -8.16 15.13 -16.54
C ARG A 58 -6.84 15.58 -17.15
N SER A 59 -6.58 15.19 -18.39
CA SER A 59 -5.45 15.70 -19.17
C SER A 59 -5.86 15.89 -20.63
N VAL A 60 -5.76 17.13 -21.13
CA VAL A 60 -5.88 17.44 -22.57
C VAL A 60 -4.48 17.61 -23.14
N PHE A 61 -4.16 16.90 -24.21
CA PHE A 61 -2.81 16.85 -24.76
C PHE A 61 -2.83 16.61 -26.26
N GLY A 62 -1.91 17.21 -27.00
CA GLY A 62 -1.74 16.91 -28.42
C GLY A 62 -1.08 17.99 -29.23
N ASN A 63 -1.53 18.18 -30.47
CA ASN A 63 -0.95 19.10 -31.43
C ASN A 63 -1.99 20.10 -31.94
N PRO A 64 -1.69 21.41 -32.01
CA PRO A 64 -0.58 22.04 -31.27
C PRO A 64 -0.73 21.75 -29.77
N SER A 65 0.40 21.73 -29.03
CA SER A 65 0.37 21.51 -27.59
C SER A 65 -0.61 22.49 -26.96
N PRO A 66 -1.64 22.02 -26.24
CA PRO A 66 -2.55 22.93 -25.56
C PRO A 66 -1.75 23.80 -24.59
N MET A 67 -2.17 25.06 -24.42
CA MET A 67 -1.66 25.86 -23.32
C MET A 67 -2.16 25.22 -22.02
N TYR A 68 -1.28 24.45 -21.37
CA TYR A 68 -1.58 23.88 -20.07
C TYR A 68 -1.93 24.99 -19.09
N SER A 69 -2.96 24.77 -18.28
CA SER A 69 -3.18 25.59 -17.09
C SER A 69 -1.89 25.53 -16.23
N LYS A 70 -1.53 26.63 -15.56
CA LYS A 70 -0.33 26.68 -14.68
C LYS A 70 -0.34 25.64 -13.55
N ALA A 71 -1.47 24.95 -13.35
CA ALA A 71 -1.75 24.05 -12.24
C ALA A 71 -1.98 22.59 -12.66
N ILE A 72 -1.70 22.18 -13.91
CA ILE A 72 -1.87 20.78 -14.30
C ILE A 72 -1.02 19.84 -13.44
N LYS A 73 -1.67 18.85 -12.81
CA LYS A 73 -1.02 17.91 -11.89
C LYS A 73 -0.43 16.68 -12.59
N ALA A 74 -1.09 16.18 -13.64
CA ALA A 74 -0.65 14.98 -14.37
C ALA A 74 -0.80 15.21 -15.89
N ALA A 75 0.32 15.52 -16.55
CA ALA A 75 0.35 15.85 -17.97
C ALA A 75 0.66 14.62 -18.83
N TRP A 76 -0.34 14.18 -19.60
CA TRP A 76 -0.16 13.16 -20.63
C TRP A 76 0.45 13.79 -21.89
N LYS A 77 1.08 12.95 -22.72
CA LYS A 77 1.67 13.38 -23.98
C LYS A 77 1.48 12.35 -25.08
N TYR A 78 1.55 12.78 -26.33
CA TYR A 78 1.75 11.87 -27.45
C TYR A 78 2.78 12.42 -28.43
N SER A 79 3.35 11.54 -29.26
CA SER A 79 4.05 11.89 -30.50
C SER A 79 3.50 11.08 -31.67
N ILE A 80 3.54 11.64 -32.88
CA ILE A 80 3.20 10.88 -34.09
C ILE A 80 4.33 9.87 -34.33
N ASP A 81 3.99 8.60 -34.47
CA ASP A 81 4.93 7.52 -34.71
C ASP A 81 5.30 7.43 -36.20
N SER A 82 6.55 7.05 -36.47
CA SER A 82 7.08 6.90 -37.82
C SER A 82 6.35 5.88 -38.71
N SER A 83 5.61 4.94 -38.11
CA SER A 83 4.77 3.98 -38.80
C SER A 83 3.46 4.55 -39.36
N SER A 84 3.16 5.83 -39.07
CA SER A 84 1.97 6.51 -39.58
C SER A 84 1.96 6.60 -41.11
N ALA A 85 0.84 6.22 -41.73
CA ALA A 85 0.59 6.44 -43.16
C ALA A 85 -0.37 7.62 -43.33
N LEU A 86 0.12 8.83 -43.04
CA LEU A 86 -0.69 10.06 -42.97
C LEU A 86 -1.47 10.36 -44.26
N GLN A 87 -0.86 10.10 -45.42
CA GLN A 87 -1.50 10.25 -46.74
C GLN A 87 -2.65 9.26 -46.99
N ARG A 88 -2.69 8.16 -46.24
CA ARG A 88 -3.80 7.19 -46.25
C ARG A 88 -4.79 7.42 -45.11
N GLY A 89 -4.60 8.47 -44.32
CA GLY A 89 -5.40 8.77 -43.14
C GLY A 89 -5.09 7.87 -41.93
N ILE A 90 -3.98 7.14 -41.91
CA ILE A 90 -3.60 6.29 -40.77
C ILE A 90 -2.62 7.09 -39.90
N VAL A 91 -3.04 7.46 -38.70
CA VAL A 91 -2.24 8.20 -37.72
C VAL A 91 -1.93 7.29 -36.55
N VAL A 92 -0.66 6.91 -36.39
CA VAL A 92 -0.21 6.10 -35.24
C VAL A 92 0.40 7.06 -34.22
N LEU A 93 -0.12 7.03 -32.99
CA LEU A 93 0.31 7.87 -31.90
C LEU A 93 1.03 7.03 -30.84
N THR A 94 2.20 7.48 -30.42
CA THR A 94 2.85 6.98 -29.19
C THR A 94 2.33 7.80 -28.01
N VAL A 95 1.33 7.28 -27.30
CA VAL A 95 0.70 7.95 -26.15
C VAL A 95 1.39 7.55 -24.86
N THR A 96 1.73 8.51 -24.01
CA THR A 96 2.39 8.28 -22.72
C THR A 96 1.58 8.91 -21.58
N PRO A 97 0.99 8.11 -20.68
CA PRO A 97 0.43 8.61 -19.44
C PRO A 97 1.50 9.23 -18.54
N ALA A 98 1.14 10.24 -17.74
CA ALA A 98 2.05 10.79 -16.74
C ALA A 98 2.45 9.72 -15.70
N ALA A 99 3.70 9.74 -15.21
CA ALA A 99 4.17 8.75 -14.22
C ALA A 99 3.51 8.90 -12.84
N ASP A 100 2.83 10.01 -12.61
CA ASP A 100 2.05 10.37 -11.42
C ASP A 100 0.54 10.47 -11.74
N ALA A 101 0.09 9.92 -12.88
CA ALA A 101 -1.34 9.82 -13.16
C ALA A 101 -2.03 8.96 -12.07
N PRO A 102 -3.24 9.34 -11.62
CA PRO A 102 -4.10 8.46 -10.84
C PRO A 102 -4.30 7.09 -11.48
N VAL A 103 -4.33 6.03 -10.68
CA VAL A 103 -4.69 4.70 -11.18
C VAL A 103 -6.20 4.52 -11.23
N GLY A 104 -6.70 3.81 -12.24
CA GLY A 104 -8.13 3.53 -12.42
C GLY A 104 -8.57 3.48 -13.88
N ARG A 105 -9.89 3.45 -14.08
CA ARG A 105 -10.53 3.52 -15.40
C ARG A 105 -10.47 4.94 -15.95
N TYR A 106 -10.03 5.07 -17.18
CA TYR A 106 -10.00 6.31 -17.96
C TYR A 106 -10.91 6.19 -19.17
N LEU A 107 -11.61 7.28 -19.49
CA LEU A 107 -12.22 7.51 -20.78
C LEU A 107 -11.22 8.30 -21.65
N LEU A 108 -10.96 7.81 -22.86
CA LEU A 108 -10.14 8.49 -23.85
C LEU A 108 -11.03 9.03 -24.97
N SER A 109 -10.82 10.29 -25.34
CA SER A 109 -11.48 10.91 -26.48
C SER A 109 -10.50 11.68 -27.34
N ALA A 110 -10.77 11.76 -28.64
CA ALA A 110 -10.03 12.57 -29.60
C ALA A 110 -10.88 13.77 -30.03
N SER A 111 -10.25 14.92 -30.16
CA SER A 111 -10.82 16.15 -30.67
C SER A 111 -9.97 16.66 -31.83
N THR A 112 -10.64 17.12 -32.87
CA THR A 112 -10.09 17.91 -33.98
C THR A 112 -10.93 19.19 -34.07
N GLU A 113 -10.54 20.17 -34.87
CA GLU A 113 -11.31 21.42 -35.07
C GLU A 113 -12.80 21.20 -35.34
N ARG A 114 -13.16 20.07 -35.96
CA ARG A 114 -14.51 19.79 -36.45
C ARG A 114 -15.34 18.91 -35.54
N LYS A 115 -14.71 18.08 -34.70
CA LYS A 115 -15.40 17.00 -34.00
C LYS A 115 -14.62 16.46 -32.81
N LYS A 116 -15.32 16.19 -31.72
CA LYS A 116 -14.91 15.33 -30.61
C LYS A 116 -15.53 13.94 -30.72
N THR A 117 -14.74 12.89 -30.52
CA THR A 117 -15.18 11.48 -30.60
C THR A 117 -14.60 10.69 -29.43
N SER A 118 -15.41 9.85 -28.79
CA SER A 118 -14.95 8.89 -27.79
C SER A 118 -14.16 7.77 -28.48
N LEU A 119 -12.96 7.47 -27.97
CA LEU A 119 -12.11 6.39 -28.48
C LEU A 119 -12.30 5.09 -27.71
N GLY A 120 -12.84 5.15 -26.49
CA GLY A 120 -13.04 4.00 -25.62
C GLY A 120 -12.45 4.23 -24.23
N SER A 121 -12.42 3.17 -23.44
CA SER A 121 -11.86 3.18 -22.09
C SER A 121 -10.56 2.39 -22.04
N LEU A 122 -9.71 2.76 -21.07
CA LEU A 122 -8.53 2.00 -20.70
C LEU A 122 -8.36 2.02 -19.18
N VAL A 123 -7.54 1.13 -18.67
CA VAL A 123 -7.17 1.06 -17.26
C VAL A 123 -5.71 1.45 -17.11
N VAL A 124 -5.43 2.38 -16.21
CA VAL A 124 -4.07 2.83 -15.88
C VAL A 124 -3.69 2.28 -14.51
N LEU A 125 -2.58 1.56 -14.44
CA LEU A 125 -2.02 0.97 -13.23
C LEU A 125 -0.68 1.61 -12.85
N TYR A 126 -0.20 1.31 -11.64
CA TYR A 126 1.14 1.67 -11.21
C TYR A 126 2.21 0.97 -12.07
N ASN A 127 3.40 1.58 -12.15
CA ASN A 127 4.46 1.11 -13.02
C ASN A 127 5.79 0.84 -12.31
N PRO A 128 6.03 -0.41 -11.86
CA PRO A 128 7.30 -0.76 -11.22
C PRO A 128 8.47 -0.85 -12.21
N TRP A 129 8.24 -0.73 -13.54
CA TRP A 129 9.29 -0.64 -14.55
C TRP A 129 9.73 0.82 -14.85
N CYS A 130 8.96 1.82 -14.45
CA CYS A 130 9.24 3.23 -14.74
C CYS A 130 10.00 3.89 -13.58
N SER A 131 11.23 4.34 -13.80
CA SER A 131 12.07 4.97 -12.75
C SER A 131 11.51 6.27 -12.16
N ALA A 132 10.61 6.93 -12.89
CA ALA A 132 9.90 8.11 -12.42
C ALA A 132 8.75 7.76 -11.46
N ASP A 133 8.23 6.52 -11.50
CA ASP A 133 7.16 6.07 -10.62
C ASP A 133 7.70 5.81 -9.20
N TRP A 134 6.86 6.08 -8.20
CA TRP A 134 7.18 5.83 -6.80
C TRP A 134 7.19 4.35 -6.43
N VAL A 135 6.66 3.47 -7.28
CA VAL A 135 6.74 2.00 -7.08
C VAL A 135 7.86 1.34 -7.88
N TYR A 136 8.75 2.11 -8.49
CA TYR A 136 9.86 1.58 -9.29
C TYR A 136 10.69 0.56 -8.51
N LEU A 137 10.80 -0.65 -9.05
CA LEU A 137 11.60 -1.73 -8.49
C LEU A 137 12.70 -2.11 -9.50
N PRO A 138 13.97 -1.75 -9.26
CA PRO A 138 15.01 -1.85 -10.28
C PRO A 138 15.33 -3.30 -10.67
N ASN A 139 15.28 -4.23 -9.71
CA ASN A 139 15.62 -5.63 -9.95
C ASN A 139 14.53 -6.33 -10.78
N GLY A 140 14.91 -6.86 -11.95
CA GLY A 140 14.00 -7.60 -12.84
C GLY A 140 13.39 -8.84 -12.20
N ASN A 141 14.20 -9.66 -11.52
CA ASN A 141 13.73 -10.90 -10.90
C ASN A 141 12.75 -10.63 -9.74
N GLU A 142 12.98 -9.54 -9.00
CA GLU A 142 12.06 -9.12 -7.95
C GLU A 142 10.74 -8.59 -8.52
N ARG A 143 10.76 -7.90 -9.67
CA ARG A 143 9.51 -7.52 -10.37
C ARG A 143 8.72 -8.75 -10.81
N GLU A 144 9.39 -9.76 -11.36
CA GLU A 144 8.73 -11.02 -11.69
C GLU A 144 8.09 -11.67 -10.45
N GLU A 145 8.81 -11.76 -9.33
CA GLU A 145 8.27 -12.37 -8.11
C GLU A 145 7.17 -11.55 -7.42
N TYR A 146 7.33 -10.23 -7.34
CA TYR A 146 6.51 -9.38 -6.48
C TYR A 146 5.40 -8.64 -7.24
N VAL A 147 5.30 -8.81 -8.56
CA VAL A 147 4.23 -8.24 -9.40
C VAL A 147 3.60 -9.31 -10.29
N MET A 148 4.42 -10.07 -11.04
CA MET A 148 3.91 -10.99 -12.06
C MET A 148 3.57 -12.39 -11.53
N ASN A 149 4.28 -12.89 -10.53
CA ASN A 149 4.05 -14.24 -10.04
C ASN A 149 2.69 -14.35 -9.32
N GLU A 150 1.83 -15.24 -9.80
CA GLU A 150 0.51 -15.50 -9.22
C GLU A 150 0.54 -16.60 -8.15
N GLN A 151 1.67 -17.30 -7.98
CA GLN A 151 1.81 -18.39 -7.02
C GLN A 151 2.68 -18.01 -5.82
N GLY A 152 2.08 -18.06 -4.64
CA GLY A 152 2.66 -17.69 -3.36
C GLY A 152 2.92 -18.85 -2.42
N VAL A 153 3.74 -18.57 -1.40
CA VAL A 153 3.98 -19.47 -0.25
C VAL A 153 3.85 -18.62 0.99
N ILE A 154 2.97 -19.03 1.90
CA ILE A 154 2.78 -18.41 3.21
C ILE A 154 3.32 -19.36 4.26
N PHE A 155 4.14 -18.85 5.18
CA PHE A 155 4.69 -19.65 6.27
C PHE A 155 3.75 -19.58 7.48
N ARG A 156 3.47 -20.72 8.11
CA ARG A 156 2.59 -20.85 9.28
C ARG A 156 3.13 -21.89 10.26
N GLY A 157 2.46 -22.06 11.40
CA GLY A 157 2.81 -23.06 12.40
C GLY A 157 3.33 -22.42 13.68
N ALA A 158 4.47 -22.87 14.19
CA ALA A 158 5.13 -22.29 15.35
C ALA A 158 6.58 -21.93 15.00
N GLY A 159 7.20 -21.03 15.76
CA GLY A 159 8.57 -20.57 15.48
C GLY A 159 9.61 -21.69 15.38
N HIS A 160 9.40 -22.81 16.08
CA HIS A 160 10.28 -24.00 16.03
C HIS A 160 9.82 -25.08 15.03
N PHE A 161 8.64 -24.93 14.42
CA PHE A 161 8.08 -25.85 13.45
C PHE A 161 7.31 -25.08 12.37
N ILE A 162 8.07 -24.51 11.43
CA ILE A 162 7.56 -23.68 10.34
C ILE A 162 7.13 -24.58 9.19
N THR A 163 5.90 -24.37 8.71
CA THR A 163 5.32 -25.12 7.58
C THR A 163 4.91 -24.18 6.45
N PRO A 164 5.20 -24.52 5.18
CA PRO A 164 4.73 -23.75 4.04
C PRO A 164 3.27 -24.09 3.72
N MET A 165 2.52 -23.09 3.27
CA MET A 165 1.19 -23.21 2.69
C MET A 165 1.21 -22.55 1.32
N GLN A 166 0.88 -23.30 0.27
CA GLN A 166 0.74 -22.73 -1.07
C GLN A 166 -0.49 -21.83 -1.11
N TRP A 167 -0.39 -20.74 -1.88
CA TRP A 167 -1.49 -19.81 -2.08
C TRP A 167 -1.51 -19.33 -3.52
N ASP A 168 -2.68 -19.37 -4.13
CA ASP A 168 -2.92 -18.87 -5.48
C ASP A 168 -3.46 -17.44 -5.41
N TYR A 169 -2.68 -16.45 -5.85
CA TYR A 169 -3.10 -15.06 -5.87
C TYR A 169 -4.07 -14.78 -7.02
N GLY A 170 -3.77 -15.29 -8.23
CA GLY A 170 -4.62 -15.15 -9.41
C GLY A 170 -4.95 -13.70 -9.78
N GLN A 171 -3.99 -12.78 -9.68
CA GLN A 171 -4.22 -11.36 -9.94
C GLN A 171 -4.54 -11.02 -11.40
N PHE A 172 -4.33 -11.92 -12.37
CA PHE A 172 -4.59 -11.69 -13.79
C PHE A 172 -5.86 -12.37 -14.32
N GLU A 173 -6.66 -12.97 -13.43
CA GLU A 173 -7.98 -13.51 -13.76
C GLU A 173 -8.93 -12.42 -14.31
N ASP A 174 -9.83 -12.79 -15.22
CA ASP A 174 -10.59 -11.85 -16.07
C ASP A 174 -11.36 -10.76 -15.29
N ASP A 175 -11.94 -11.10 -14.14
CA ASP A 175 -12.77 -10.19 -13.34
C ASP A 175 -11.94 -9.24 -12.45
N MET A 176 -10.63 -9.45 -12.33
CA MET A 176 -9.80 -8.78 -11.31
C MET A 176 -9.74 -7.27 -11.50
N VAL A 177 -9.86 -6.80 -12.74
CA VAL A 177 -9.95 -5.37 -13.05
C VAL A 177 -11.18 -4.75 -12.40
N ASP A 178 -12.34 -5.35 -12.61
CA ASP A 178 -13.59 -4.82 -12.06
C ASP A 178 -13.62 -4.93 -10.54
N ILE A 179 -13.16 -6.05 -9.99
CA ILE A 179 -13.13 -6.29 -8.54
C ILE A 179 -12.24 -5.28 -7.83
N CYS A 180 -10.99 -5.12 -8.27
CA CYS A 180 -10.02 -4.25 -7.59
C CYS A 180 -10.40 -2.77 -7.71
N LEU A 181 -10.90 -2.34 -8.87
CA LEU A 181 -11.33 -0.95 -9.04
C LEU A 181 -12.65 -0.67 -8.29
N LYS A 182 -13.57 -1.64 -8.24
CA LYS A 182 -14.78 -1.52 -7.41
C LYS A 182 -14.45 -1.34 -5.93
N MET A 183 -13.44 -2.03 -5.42
CA MET A 183 -12.95 -1.85 -4.04
C MET A 183 -12.54 -0.41 -3.76
N LEU A 184 -11.82 0.22 -4.69
CA LEU A 184 -11.46 1.64 -4.56
C LEU A 184 -12.68 2.56 -4.64
N ASP A 185 -13.69 2.23 -5.44
CA ASP A 185 -14.87 3.09 -5.63
C ASP A 185 -15.91 2.99 -4.49
N ILE A 186 -15.88 1.93 -3.67
CA ILE A 186 -16.82 1.79 -2.54
C ILE A 186 -16.19 2.09 -1.18
N ASN A 187 -14.92 2.52 -1.17
CA ASN A 187 -14.24 2.85 0.07
C ASN A 187 -14.86 4.09 0.74
N PRO A 188 -14.85 4.20 2.09
CA PRO A 188 -15.49 5.31 2.79
C PRO A 188 -15.03 6.71 2.35
N LYS A 189 -13.75 6.88 1.96
CA LYS A 189 -13.22 8.16 1.47
C LYS A 189 -13.79 8.52 0.10
N HIS A 190 -13.93 7.54 -0.79
CA HIS A 190 -14.59 7.74 -2.07
C HIS A 190 -16.06 8.11 -1.90
N LEU A 191 -16.79 7.42 -1.01
CA LEU A 191 -18.21 7.74 -0.75
C LEU A 191 -18.39 9.16 -0.18
N LYS A 192 -17.40 9.67 0.55
CA LYS A 192 -17.41 11.02 1.12
C LYS A 192 -17.03 12.10 0.11
N ASP A 193 -15.94 11.93 -0.61
CA ASP A 193 -15.48 12.86 -1.67
C ASP A 193 -14.84 12.06 -2.82
N PRO A 194 -15.65 11.66 -3.83
CA PRO A 194 -15.15 10.89 -4.97
C PRO A 194 -14.04 11.62 -5.75
N ALA A 195 -14.10 12.94 -5.78
CA ALA A 195 -13.22 13.76 -6.59
C ALA A 195 -11.83 13.90 -5.94
N ASP A 196 -11.77 13.98 -4.61
CA ASP A 196 -10.52 13.95 -3.86
C ASP A 196 -9.91 12.53 -3.82
N ASP A 197 -10.73 11.50 -3.57
CA ASP A 197 -10.27 10.11 -3.55
C ASP A 197 -9.62 9.71 -4.88
N VAL A 198 -10.27 9.96 -6.02
CA VAL A 198 -9.71 9.63 -7.34
C VAL A 198 -8.43 10.43 -7.62
N SER A 199 -8.35 11.71 -7.21
CA SER A 199 -7.13 12.51 -7.30
C SER A 199 -5.98 11.91 -6.47
N ALA A 200 -6.28 11.38 -5.29
CA ALA A 200 -5.32 10.79 -4.36
C ALA A 200 -4.83 9.41 -4.82
N ARG A 201 -5.53 8.73 -5.73
CA ARG A 201 -5.10 7.45 -6.34
C ARG A 201 -3.82 7.55 -7.17
N CYS A 202 -3.23 8.74 -7.35
CA CYS A 202 -1.88 8.87 -7.88
C CYS A 202 -0.79 8.44 -6.88
N ASN A 203 -1.13 8.35 -5.59
CA ASN A 203 -0.19 8.12 -4.52
C ASN A 203 -0.28 6.67 -4.00
N PRO A 204 0.76 5.84 -4.15
CA PRO A 204 0.74 4.45 -3.67
C PRO A 204 0.59 4.37 -2.15
N ILE A 205 1.05 5.36 -1.38
CA ILE A 205 0.87 5.41 0.08
C ILE A 205 -0.63 5.49 0.42
N TYR A 206 -1.37 6.34 -0.29
CA TYR A 206 -2.80 6.52 -0.09
C TYR A 206 -3.55 5.24 -0.47
N VAL A 207 -3.30 4.71 -1.67
CA VAL A 207 -3.98 3.51 -2.17
C VAL A 207 -3.69 2.31 -1.27
N SER A 208 -2.44 2.11 -0.84
CA SER A 208 -2.08 1.02 0.07
C SER A 208 -2.86 1.06 1.37
N ARG A 209 -3.04 2.25 1.95
CA ARG A 209 -3.79 2.43 3.20
C ARG A 209 -5.30 2.24 3.00
N VAL A 210 -5.85 2.68 1.86
CA VAL A 210 -7.25 2.39 1.49
C VAL A 210 -7.48 0.88 1.33
N VAL A 211 -6.57 0.19 0.65
CA VAL A 211 -6.66 -1.26 0.47
C VAL A 211 -6.55 -1.97 1.82
N SER A 212 -5.58 -1.62 2.68
CA SER A 212 -5.46 -2.19 4.03
C SER A 212 -6.78 -2.13 4.81
N ALA A 213 -7.50 -0.99 4.75
CA ALA A 213 -8.82 -0.85 5.35
C ALA A 213 -9.87 -1.75 4.67
N MET A 214 -9.98 -1.67 3.34
CA MET A 214 -11.02 -2.34 2.56
C MET A 214 -10.90 -3.87 2.51
N ILE A 215 -9.75 -4.45 2.87
CA ILE A 215 -9.59 -5.90 2.91
C ILE A 215 -10.35 -6.52 4.11
N ASN A 216 -10.50 -5.82 5.22
CA ASN A 216 -11.35 -6.25 6.33
C ASN A 216 -12.70 -5.53 6.32
N SER A 217 -13.74 -6.16 6.86
CA SER A 217 -15.11 -5.61 6.82
C SER A 217 -15.56 -4.92 8.11
N ASN A 218 -14.63 -4.48 8.97
CA ASN A 218 -15.00 -4.08 10.33
C ASN A 218 -15.71 -2.71 10.38
N ASP A 219 -15.38 -1.80 9.46
CA ASP A 219 -15.89 -0.42 9.47
C ASP A 219 -16.69 -0.06 8.21
N ASP A 220 -16.61 -0.90 7.17
CA ASP A 220 -17.11 -0.58 5.85
C ASP A 220 -17.58 -1.85 5.11
N ARG A 221 -17.73 -1.75 3.78
CA ARG A 221 -18.12 -2.86 2.90
C ARG A 221 -16.92 -3.69 2.44
N GLY A 222 -15.90 -3.80 3.27
CA GLY A 222 -14.68 -4.52 2.97
C GLY A 222 -14.84 -6.02 2.75
N VAL A 223 -13.76 -6.66 2.32
CA VAL A 223 -13.80 -7.98 1.68
C VAL A 223 -14.09 -9.10 2.67
N LEU A 224 -13.35 -9.18 3.76
CA LEU A 224 -13.35 -10.34 4.66
C LEU A 224 -13.86 -10.00 6.05
N GLN A 225 -14.69 -10.89 6.59
CA GLN A 225 -15.03 -10.89 8.01
C GLN A 225 -14.09 -11.84 8.78
N GLY A 226 -13.44 -11.32 9.82
CA GLY A 226 -12.52 -12.10 10.66
C GLY A 226 -13.23 -13.03 11.65
N CYS A 227 -12.65 -14.20 11.93
CA CYS A 227 -13.13 -15.13 12.95
C CYS A 227 -11.99 -15.98 13.55
N TRP A 228 -11.82 -15.90 14.87
CA TRP A 228 -10.77 -16.61 15.64
C TRP A 228 -11.33 -17.46 16.79
N ASP A 229 -12.64 -17.56 16.96
CA ASP A 229 -13.29 -18.27 18.08
C ASP A 229 -13.43 -19.80 17.85
N GLY A 230 -13.09 -20.28 16.65
CA GLY A 230 -13.19 -21.68 16.25
C GLY A 230 -14.58 -22.09 15.75
N ASN A 231 -15.58 -21.20 15.76
CA ASN A 231 -16.93 -21.45 15.29
C ASN A 231 -17.21 -20.75 13.96
N TYR A 232 -17.10 -21.50 12.86
CA TYR A 232 -17.23 -20.97 11.51
C TYR A 232 -18.63 -21.14 10.90
N VAL A 233 -19.68 -21.26 11.72
CA VAL A 233 -21.07 -21.36 11.24
C VAL A 233 -21.44 -20.15 10.38
N GLY A 234 -22.00 -20.40 9.19
CA GLY A 234 -22.40 -19.35 8.24
C GLY A 234 -21.28 -18.87 7.30
N GLY A 235 -20.11 -19.49 7.34
CA GLY A 235 -18.99 -19.23 6.43
C GLY A 235 -18.11 -20.45 6.21
N LEU A 236 -16.92 -20.24 5.65
CA LEU A 236 -15.87 -21.25 5.55
C LEU A 236 -14.85 -21.10 6.66
N ASN A 237 -14.30 -22.23 7.11
CA ASN A 237 -13.11 -22.24 7.96
C ASN A 237 -11.96 -21.51 7.23
N PRO A 238 -11.28 -20.53 7.85
CA PRO A 238 -10.18 -19.78 7.24
C PRO A 238 -9.07 -20.65 6.61
N THR A 239 -8.85 -21.86 7.15
CA THR A 239 -7.85 -22.82 6.63
C THR A 239 -8.28 -23.54 5.34
N HIS A 240 -9.55 -23.43 4.94
CA HIS A 240 -10.06 -24.01 3.69
C HIS A 240 -9.61 -23.21 2.46
N TRP A 241 -9.39 -21.90 2.62
CA TRP A 241 -8.97 -21.05 1.53
C TRP A 241 -7.56 -21.39 1.05
N SER A 242 -7.38 -21.39 -0.26
CA SER A 242 -6.10 -21.58 -0.94
C SER A 242 -5.90 -20.61 -2.10
N SER A 243 -6.88 -19.73 -2.37
CA SER A 243 -6.86 -18.77 -3.47
C SER A 243 -7.55 -17.47 -3.07
N SER A 244 -6.97 -16.34 -3.48
CA SER A 244 -7.54 -14.99 -3.29
C SER A 244 -8.66 -14.70 -4.26
N THR A 245 -8.56 -15.17 -5.51
CA THR A 245 -9.55 -14.95 -6.57
C THR A 245 -10.93 -15.40 -6.14
N ASN A 246 -11.04 -16.58 -5.52
CA ASN A 246 -12.32 -17.11 -5.07
C ASN A 246 -12.99 -16.23 -4.00
N ILE A 247 -12.20 -15.62 -3.12
CA ILE A 247 -12.69 -14.71 -2.08
C ILE A 247 -13.17 -13.40 -2.73
N LEU A 248 -12.34 -12.81 -3.59
CA LEU A 248 -12.62 -11.54 -4.25
C LEU A 248 -13.83 -11.62 -5.18
N GLN A 249 -13.95 -12.69 -5.96
CA GLN A 249 -15.12 -12.95 -6.80
C GLN A 249 -16.39 -13.13 -5.96
N ARG A 250 -16.33 -13.90 -4.86
CA ARG A 250 -17.51 -14.04 -3.96
C ARG A 250 -17.94 -12.71 -3.38
N TRP A 251 -17.00 -11.89 -2.92
CA TRP A 251 -17.31 -10.55 -2.42
C TRP A 251 -17.98 -9.70 -3.49
N TYR A 252 -17.40 -9.67 -4.70
CA TYR A 252 -17.90 -8.87 -5.81
C TYR A 252 -19.30 -9.32 -6.28
N LEU A 253 -19.48 -10.61 -6.54
CA LEU A 253 -20.75 -11.20 -6.97
C LEU A 253 -21.85 -11.11 -5.91
N ASN A 254 -21.48 -11.11 -4.63
CA ASN A 254 -22.40 -10.88 -3.52
C ASN A 254 -22.59 -9.39 -3.22
N ASN A 255 -22.60 -8.55 -4.26
CA ASN A 255 -22.81 -7.11 -4.18
C ASN A 255 -21.91 -6.40 -3.17
N CYS A 256 -20.66 -6.84 -3.01
CA CYS A 256 -19.69 -6.33 -2.04
C CYS A 256 -20.11 -6.53 -0.57
N HIS A 257 -20.76 -7.65 -0.26
CA HIS A 257 -20.97 -8.09 1.12
C HIS A 257 -19.79 -8.93 1.63
N PRO A 258 -19.43 -8.84 2.92
CA PRO A 258 -18.26 -9.52 3.46
C PRO A 258 -18.29 -11.03 3.31
N VAL A 259 -17.14 -11.59 2.94
CA VAL A 259 -16.90 -13.04 2.84
C VAL A 259 -16.49 -13.58 4.19
N LYS A 260 -17.18 -14.64 4.62
CA LYS A 260 -16.96 -15.33 5.89
C LYS A 260 -16.20 -16.63 5.66
N TYR A 261 -15.07 -16.91 6.31
CA TYR A 261 -14.30 -16.08 7.23
C TYR A 261 -12.82 -16.03 6.84
N GLY A 262 -12.11 -15.03 7.36
CA GLY A 262 -10.66 -14.87 7.22
C GLY A 262 -9.92 -14.87 8.56
N GLN A 263 -8.63 -15.18 8.51
CA GLN A 263 -7.63 -14.91 9.56
C GLN A 263 -6.43 -14.22 8.91
N CYS A 264 -5.43 -13.80 9.69
CA CYS A 264 -4.34 -12.90 9.24
C CYS A 264 -3.72 -13.28 7.89
N TRP A 265 -3.37 -14.56 7.68
CA TRP A 265 -2.80 -15.01 6.41
C TRP A 265 -3.76 -14.89 5.23
N VAL A 266 -5.06 -15.05 5.44
CA VAL A 266 -6.09 -14.88 4.41
C VAL A 266 -6.20 -13.40 4.05
N PHE A 267 -6.25 -12.51 5.05
CA PHE A 267 -6.27 -11.06 4.81
C PHE A 267 -5.01 -10.61 4.05
N ALA A 268 -3.83 -11.02 4.52
CA ALA A 268 -2.55 -10.68 3.88
C ALA A 268 -2.47 -11.19 2.43
N ALA A 269 -2.93 -12.42 2.16
CA ALA A 269 -2.89 -12.98 0.82
C ALA A 269 -3.83 -12.26 -0.15
N VAL A 270 -5.04 -11.92 0.29
CA VAL A 270 -6.00 -11.14 -0.51
C VAL A 270 -5.46 -9.73 -0.74
N MET A 271 -4.89 -9.08 0.28
CA MET A 271 -4.23 -7.78 0.10
C MET A 271 -3.08 -7.85 -0.91
N CYS A 272 -2.20 -8.86 -0.79
CA CYS A 272 -1.09 -9.06 -1.71
C CYS A 272 -1.57 -9.15 -3.17
N THR A 273 -2.68 -9.86 -3.40
CA THR A 273 -3.31 -9.99 -4.72
C THR A 273 -3.73 -8.64 -5.29
N VAL A 274 -4.47 -7.85 -4.51
CA VAL A 274 -4.95 -6.52 -4.93
C VAL A 274 -3.78 -5.56 -5.19
N MET A 275 -2.77 -5.59 -4.33
CA MET A 275 -1.58 -4.74 -4.49
C MET A 275 -0.79 -5.09 -5.76
N ARG A 276 -0.57 -6.40 -6.03
CA ARG A 276 0.08 -6.89 -7.25
C ARG A 276 -0.71 -6.52 -8.50
N PHE A 277 -2.02 -6.73 -8.48
CA PHE A 277 -2.92 -6.31 -9.56
C PHE A 277 -2.75 -4.82 -9.87
N LEU A 278 -2.79 -3.95 -8.85
CA LEU A 278 -2.65 -2.50 -9.01
C LEU A 278 -1.26 -2.07 -9.52
N GLY A 279 -0.29 -2.98 -9.55
CA GLY A 279 1.09 -2.73 -9.99
C GLY A 279 2.02 -2.27 -8.87
N ILE A 280 1.64 -2.45 -7.59
CA ILE A 280 2.49 -2.15 -6.45
C ILE A 280 3.22 -3.45 -6.05
N PRO A 281 4.56 -3.53 -6.16
CA PRO A 281 5.27 -4.75 -5.80
C PRO A 281 5.02 -5.11 -4.34
N CYS A 282 4.59 -6.35 -4.10
CA CYS A 282 4.07 -6.76 -2.80
C CYS A 282 4.45 -8.20 -2.46
N ARG A 283 4.78 -8.45 -1.19
CA ARG A 283 5.10 -9.78 -0.65
C ARG A 283 4.42 -10.03 0.69
N VAL A 284 4.01 -11.27 0.94
CA VAL A 284 3.47 -11.70 2.23
C VAL A 284 4.62 -11.98 3.20
N VAL A 285 4.47 -11.55 4.45
CA VAL A 285 5.44 -11.74 5.53
C VAL A 285 4.77 -12.39 6.72
N THR A 286 5.42 -13.42 7.27
CA THR A 286 5.01 -14.08 8.50
C THR A 286 5.98 -13.72 9.62
N ASN A 287 5.47 -13.23 10.73
CA ASN A 287 6.19 -13.05 11.99
C ASN A 287 5.80 -14.16 12.98
N PHE A 288 6.75 -14.90 13.55
CA PHE A 288 6.47 -15.89 14.59
C PHE A 288 6.62 -15.29 15.97
N GLU A 289 5.82 -15.76 16.93
CA GLU A 289 5.73 -15.16 18.28
C GLU A 289 5.40 -13.66 18.19
N SER A 290 4.38 -13.31 17.40
CA SER A 290 4.00 -11.92 17.15
C SER A 290 3.22 -11.36 18.33
N ALA A 291 3.69 -10.25 18.89
CA ALA A 291 2.97 -9.58 19.97
C ALA A 291 1.79 -8.78 19.43
N HIS A 292 0.65 -8.82 20.11
CA HIS A 292 -0.45 -7.88 19.93
C HIS A 292 -0.51 -7.00 21.18
N ASP A 293 0.18 -5.86 21.15
CA ASP A 293 0.20 -4.86 22.21
C ASP A 293 -0.95 -3.86 22.02
N THR A 294 -1.99 -3.99 22.85
CA THR A 294 -3.21 -3.18 22.76
C THR A 294 -3.16 -1.92 23.62
N ASP A 295 -2.21 -1.82 24.55
CA ASP A 295 -2.08 -0.70 25.50
C ASP A 295 -0.86 0.20 25.24
N LYS A 296 -0.10 -0.10 24.18
CA LYS A 296 1.06 0.67 23.71
C LYS A 296 2.15 0.76 24.79
N SER A 297 2.37 -0.34 25.50
CA SER A 297 3.36 -0.43 26.59
C SER A 297 4.72 -0.96 26.14
N LEU A 298 4.81 -1.56 24.95
CA LEU A 298 5.90 -2.46 24.50
C LEU A 298 6.09 -3.67 25.42
N THR A 299 5.07 -4.05 26.17
CA THR A 299 5.12 -5.19 27.07
C THR A 299 3.87 -6.04 26.95
N ILE A 300 4.03 -7.35 26.86
CA ILE A 300 2.94 -8.30 26.98
C ILE A 300 2.99 -8.90 28.38
N ASP A 301 2.08 -8.44 29.24
CA ASP A 301 2.05 -8.85 30.65
C ASP A 301 1.25 -10.14 30.84
N ASN A 302 1.86 -11.14 31.46
CA ASN A 302 1.19 -12.36 31.92
C ASN A 302 1.07 -12.36 33.45
N PHE A 303 -0.09 -12.77 33.96
CA PHE A 303 -0.37 -12.79 35.39
C PHE A 303 -0.55 -14.23 35.89
N PHE A 304 0.14 -14.58 36.97
CA PHE A 304 0.08 -15.90 37.60
C PHE A 304 -0.27 -15.74 39.08
N GLY A 305 -1.25 -16.50 39.53
CA GLY A 305 -1.61 -16.66 40.94
C GLY A 305 -1.05 -17.96 41.49
N HIS A 306 -1.39 -18.27 42.74
CA HIS A 306 -0.95 -19.50 43.40
C HIS A 306 -1.47 -20.77 42.71
N SER A 307 -2.60 -20.67 42.00
CA SER A 307 -3.25 -21.77 41.27
C SER A 307 -2.94 -21.80 39.76
N GLY A 308 -1.96 -21.02 39.28
CA GLY A 308 -1.59 -20.94 37.87
C GLY A 308 -2.01 -19.65 37.17
N VAL A 309 -2.32 -19.72 35.88
CA VAL A 309 -2.59 -18.54 35.04
C VAL A 309 -3.83 -17.80 35.55
N VAL A 310 -3.70 -16.49 35.74
CA VAL A 310 -4.81 -15.58 36.05
C VAL A 310 -5.26 -14.91 34.77
N ALA A 311 -6.58 -14.86 34.56
CA ALA A 311 -7.16 -14.18 33.41
C ALA A 311 -6.69 -12.72 33.35
N LYS A 312 -6.18 -12.30 32.19
CA LYS A 312 -5.77 -10.92 31.95
C LYS A 312 -7.01 -10.04 31.79
N LYS A 313 -6.87 -8.76 32.15
CA LYS A 313 -7.86 -7.72 31.82
C LYS A 313 -7.61 -7.10 30.44
N SER A 314 -6.35 -7.03 29.99
CA SER A 314 -6.00 -6.56 28.65
C SER A 314 -6.21 -7.67 27.62
N ARG A 315 -6.31 -7.28 26.35
CA ARG A 315 -6.42 -8.21 25.21
C ARG A 315 -5.03 -8.62 24.68
N ASP A 316 -3.96 -8.20 25.36
CA ASP A 316 -2.59 -8.45 24.93
C ASP A 316 -2.26 -9.94 24.88
N SER A 317 -1.70 -10.33 23.75
CA SER A 317 -1.38 -11.73 23.47
C SER A 317 -0.12 -11.84 22.64
N VAL A 318 0.48 -13.02 22.67
CA VAL A 318 1.53 -13.41 21.72
C VAL A 318 0.93 -14.49 20.84
N TRP A 319 0.81 -14.21 19.55
CA TRP A 319 0.29 -15.13 18.57
C TRP A 319 1.43 -16.06 18.13
N ASN A 320 1.14 -17.35 17.93
CA ASN A 320 2.12 -18.31 17.42
C ASN A 320 2.78 -17.80 16.13
N PHE A 321 1.98 -17.18 15.27
CA PHE A 321 2.42 -16.38 14.16
C PHE A 321 1.35 -15.35 13.79
N HIS A 322 1.79 -14.27 13.15
CA HIS A 322 0.94 -13.28 12.50
C HIS A 322 1.46 -13.01 11.09
N VAL A 323 0.57 -12.61 10.19
CA VAL A 323 0.89 -12.45 8.76
C VAL A 323 0.36 -11.12 8.27
N TRP A 324 1.24 -10.34 7.63
CA TRP A 324 0.93 -9.07 6.96
C TRP A 324 1.55 -9.03 5.56
N VAL A 325 1.51 -7.88 4.88
CA VAL A 325 2.22 -7.67 3.62
C VAL A 325 3.26 -6.55 3.73
N GLU A 326 4.31 -6.65 2.92
CA GLU A 326 5.19 -5.54 2.63
C GLU A 326 4.97 -5.09 1.19
N ALA A 327 4.79 -3.78 0.98
CA ALA A 327 4.69 -3.16 -0.33
C ALA A 327 5.89 -2.25 -0.60
N TRP A 328 6.45 -2.31 -1.81
CA TRP A 328 7.59 -1.51 -2.22
C TRP A 328 7.16 -0.15 -2.78
N MET A 329 7.57 0.95 -2.14
CA MET A 329 7.31 2.30 -2.63
C MET A 329 8.24 3.35 -2.03
N LYS A 330 8.28 4.53 -2.65
CA LYS A 330 8.90 5.74 -2.07
C LYS A 330 8.04 6.34 -0.96
N ARG A 331 8.69 7.07 -0.05
CA ARG A 331 8.09 7.79 1.09
C ARG A 331 8.41 9.29 1.07
N PRO A 332 7.96 10.03 0.03
CA PRO A 332 8.21 11.46 -0.06
C PRO A 332 7.64 12.27 1.12
N ASP A 333 6.59 11.76 1.76
CA ASP A 333 6.00 12.32 2.98
C ASP A 333 6.95 12.31 4.19
N LEU A 334 7.96 11.43 4.18
CA LEU A 334 8.95 11.29 5.25
C LEU A 334 10.32 11.90 4.92
N LEU A 335 10.52 12.48 3.73
CA LEU A 335 11.83 12.98 3.27
C LEU A 335 12.52 13.94 4.25
N LYS A 336 11.74 14.78 4.96
CA LYS A 336 12.26 15.70 5.99
C LYS A 336 12.95 14.99 7.17
N TYR A 337 12.67 13.71 7.39
CA TYR A 337 13.22 12.88 8.47
C TYR A 337 14.30 11.90 7.98
N GLY A 338 14.56 11.86 6.67
CA GLY A 338 15.48 10.92 6.02
C GLY A 338 14.82 10.13 4.90
N ASN A 339 15.60 9.21 4.30
CA ASN A 339 15.10 8.31 3.27
C ASN A 339 14.52 7.03 3.90
N TYR A 340 13.22 6.80 3.67
CA TYR A 340 12.47 5.63 4.11
C TYR A 340 11.79 4.90 2.95
N ASP A 341 12.29 5.10 1.72
CA ASP A 341 11.89 4.36 0.54
C ASP A 341 12.17 2.85 0.72
N GLY A 342 11.42 2.03 0.01
CA GLY A 342 11.59 0.57 -0.02
C GLY A 342 10.37 -0.16 0.55
N TRP A 343 10.60 -1.25 1.30
CA TRP A 343 9.54 -2.06 1.89
C TRP A 343 8.79 -1.34 3.00
N GLN A 344 7.46 -1.33 2.89
CA GLN A 344 6.54 -0.74 3.84
C GLN A 344 5.56 -1.81 4.33
N VAL A 345 5.47 -2.01 5.64
CA VAL A 345 4.49 -2.91 6.28
C VAL A 345 3.09 -2.34 6.12
N LEU A 346 2.17 -3.20 5.69
CA LEU A 346 0.73 -2.96 5.69
C LEU A 346 0.06 -4.20 6.27
N ASP A 347 -0.77 -4.01 7.28
CA ASP A 347 -1.54 -5.09 7.89
C ASP A 347 -3.03 -4.88 7.64
N PRO A 348 -3.68 -5.74 6.83
CA PRO A 348 -5.13 -5.69 6.63
C PRO A 348 -5.92 -6.38 7.75
N THR A 349 -5.26 -7.02 8.71
CA THR A 349 -5.91 -7.70 9.84
C THR A 349 -6.44 -6.65 10.82
N PRO A 350 -7.74 -6.70 11.21
CA PRO A 350 -8.33 -5.67 12.05
C PRO A 350 -7.94 -5.84 13.54
N GLN A 351 -6.69 -5.52 13.87
CA GLN A 351 -6.15 -5.56 15.22
C GLN A 351 -6.40 -4.24 15.96
N GLU A 352 -5.80 -3.15 15.46
CA GLU A 352 -5.89 -1.82 16.05
C GLU A 352 -6.53 -0.82 15.09
N ARG A 353 -7.22 0.18 15.65
CA ARG A 353 -7.73 1.30 14.88
C ARG A 353 -6.63 2.36 14.71
N SER A 354 -6.47 2.83 13.48
CA SER A 354 -5.60 3.95 13.14
C SER A 354 -6.46 5.06 12.51
N GLN A 355 -6.47 6.25 13.12
CA GLN A 355 -7.29 7.39 12.68
C GLN A 355 -8.77 7.02 12.53
N GLY A 356 -9.29 6.25 13.47
CA GLY A 356 -10.70 5.87 13.55
C GLY A 356 -11.12 4.66 12.69
N ALA A 357 -10.23 4.10 11.86
CA ALA A 357 -10.52 2.92 11.03
C ALA A 357 -9.56 1.76 11.29
N PHE A 358 -10.03 0.52 11.10
CA PHE A 358 -9.19 -0.69 11.11
C PHE A 358 -8.33 -0.76 9.85
N CYS A 359 -7.19 -0.08 9.91
CA CYS A 359 -6.16 -0.09 8.89
C CYS A 359 -4.78 0.07 9.55
N CYS A 360 -3.73 -0.42 8.91
CA CYS A 360 -2.38 -0.34 9.43
C CYS A 360 -1.37 -0.11 8.30
N GLY A 361 -0.49 0.86 8.50
CA GLY A 361 0.57 1.22 7.58
C GLY A 361 0.16 2.23 6.50
N PRO A 362 1.05 2.57 5.56
CA PRO A 362 2.37 1.94 5.35
C PRO A 362 3.42 2.38 6.39
N ALA A 363 4.01 1.40 7.09
CA ALA A 363 5.09 1.60 8.07
C ALA A 363 6.45 1.21 7.45
N PRO A 364 7.45 2.09 7.33
CA PRO A 364 8.71 1.70 6.72
C PRO A 364 9.44 0.64 7.54
N VAL A 365 9.81 -0.48 6.91
CA VAL A 365 10.60 -1.55 7.56
C VAL A 365 11.92 -0.98 8.10
N SER A 366 12.54 -0.07 7.35
CA SER A 366 13.75 0.63 7.78
C SER A 366 13.56 1.55 8.99
N ALA A 367 12.35 2.09 9.21
CA ALA A 367 12.03 2.88 10.40
C ALA A 367 11.78 1.96 11.62
N ILE A 368 11.15 0.80 11.41
CA ILE A 368 10.97 -0.23 12.43
C ILE A 368 12.33 -0.72 12.93
N LEU A 369 13.24 -1.09 12.02
CA LEU A 369 14.61 -1.49 12.36
C LEU A 369 15.36 -0.43 13.18
N LYS A 370 15.23 0.84 12.80
CA LYS A 370 15.89 1.96 13.50
C LYS A 370 15.17 2.39 14.78
N GLY A 371 14.00 1.83 15.08
CA GLY A 371 13.16 2.25 16.20
C GLY A 371 12.57 3.65 16.09
N HIS A 372 12.46 4.22 14.88
CA HIS A 372 11.90 5.56 14.63
C HIS A 372 10.36 5.55 14.69
N VAL A 373 9.84 5.26 15.88
CA VAL A 373 8.41 5.03 16.15
C VAL A 373 7.54 6.29 16.14
N ASP A 374 8.12 7.48 16.07
CA ASP A 374 7.42 8.77 15.99
C ASP A 374 6.98 9.13 14.57
N LEU A 375 7.35 8.33 13.57
CA LEU A 375 6.99 8.56 12.17
C LEU A 375 5.67 7.88 11.79
N LYS A 376 5.04 8.41 10.73
CA LYS A 376 3.84 7.80 10.14
C LYS A 376 4.22 6.61 9.24
N TYR A 377 3.41 5.56 9.15
CA TYR A 377 2.13 5.30 9.83
C TYR A 377 2.29 4.09 10.74
N ASP A 378 1.61 4.08 11.89
CA ASP A 378 1.42 2.90 12.74
C ASP A 378 2.70 2.18 13.20
N ILE A 379 3.86 2.83 13.07
CA ILE A 379 5.17 2.26 13.43
C ILE A 379 5.22 1.82 14.89
N PRO A 380 4.64 2.54 15.89
CA PRO A 380 4.62 2.04 17.25
C PRO A 380 3.99 0.65 17.38
N PHE A 381 2.87 0.43 16.70
CA PHE A 381 2.17 -0.85 16.71
C PHE A 381 3.04 -1.93 16.07
N VAL A 382 3.50 -1.71 14.84
CA VAL A 382 4.32 -2.71 14.12
C VAL A 382 5.64 -2.99 14.83
N PHE A 383 6.24 -1.97 15.45
CA PHE A 383 7.45 -2.15 16.26
C PHE A 383 7.18 -3.04 17.48
N ALA A 384 6.03 -2.88 18.14
CA ALA A 384 5.63 -3.75 19.25
C ALA A 384 5.46 -5.20 18.79
N GLU A 385 4.87 -5.43 17.61
CA GLU A 385 4.65 -6.78 17.06
C GLU A 385 5.93 -7.62 16.96
N VAL A 386 7.08 -6.96 16.77
CA VAL A 386 8.39 -7.61 16.58
C VAL A 386 9.38 -7.41 17.74
N ASN A 387 9.17 -6.45 18.64
CA ASN A 387 10.11 -6.10 19.72
C ASN A 387 9.52 -6.06 21.14
N ALA A 388 8.23 -6.35 21.35
CA ALA A 388 7.66 -6.28 22.70
C ALA A 388 8.31 -7.27 23.68
N ASP A 389 8.55 -6.82 24.91
CA ASP A 389 9.00 -7.67 26.00
C ASP A 389 7.83 -8.49 26.56
N ILE A 390 8.03 -9.76 26.91
CA ILE A 390 7.05 -10.52 27.71
C ILE A 390 7.43 -10.37 29.18
N VAL A 391 6.50 -9.92 30.02
CA VAL A 391 6.73 -9.75 31.45
C VAL A 391 5.78 -10.66 32.24
N ASN A 392 6.34 -11.55 33.05
CA ASN A 392 5.55 -12.45 33.88
C ASN A 392 5.46 -11.89 35.31
N TRP A 393 4.23 -11.73 35.81
CA TRP A 393 3.90 -11.16 37.12
C TRP A 393 3.25 -12.21 38.01
N MET A 394 3.65 -12.26 39.27
CA MET A 394 2.97 -12.99 40.32
C MET A 394 1.95 -12.08 41.01
N VAL A 395 0.70 -12.53 41.10
CA VAL A 395 -0.39 -11.84 41.78
C VAL A 395 -0.67 -12.52 43.12
N SER A 396 -0.50 -11.77 44.21
CA SER A 396 -0.80 -12.25 45.56
C SER A 396 -2.32 -12.38 45.79
N ALA A 397 -2.73 -13.08 46.85
CA ALA A 397 -4.13 -13.15 47.26
C ALA A 397 -4.73 -11.76 47.59
N THR A 398 -3.88 -10.79 47.93
CA THR A 398 -4.26 -9.39 48.19
C THR A 398 -4.32 -8.52 46.92
N GLY A 399 -4.02 -9.10 45.74
CA GLY A 399 -4.01 -8.40 44.45
C GLY A 399 -2.73 -7.63 44.12
N SER A 400 -1.69 -7.71 44.97
CA SER A 400 -0.39 -7.08 44.71
C SER A 400 0.36 -7.84 43.61
N LYS A 401 1.08 -7.09 42.75
CA LYS A 401 1.84 -7.63 41.61
C LYS A 401 3.33 -7.58 41.88
N THR A 402 4.01 -8.71 41.76
CA THR A 402 5.48 -8.81 41.85
C THR A 402 6.04 -9.36 40.55
N LYS A 403 7.02 -8.68 39.94
CA LYS A 403 7.65 -9.14 38.70
C LYS A 403 8.42 -10.43 38.98
N MET A 404 8.13 -11.50 38.23
CA MET A 404 8.84 -12.77 38.32
C MET A 404 10.07 -12.78 37.40
N ASN A 405 9.83 -12.56 36.11
CA ASN A 405 10.88 -12.49 35.09
C ASN A 405 10.40 -11.66 33.89
N SER A 406 11.30 -11.42 32.95
CA SER A 406 10.96 -10.87 31.64
C SER A 406 11.77 -11.56 30.56
N ASP A 407 11.13 -11.81 29.42
CA ASP A 407 11.74 -12.33 28.21
C ASP A 407 11.73 -11.22 27.15
N THR A 408 12.91 -10.76 26.79
CA THR A 408 13.12 -9.65 25.84
C THR A 408 13.49 -10.17 24.45
N ARG A 409 13.31 -11.48 24.22
CA ARG A 409 13.86 -12.20 23.07
C ARG A 409 12.82 -13.02 22.34
N LYS A 410 11.79 -13.48 23.03
CA LYS A 410 10.83 -14.42 22.45
C LYS A 410 10.00 -13.82 21.32
N VAL A 411 9.66 -12.54 21.37
CA VAL A 411 8.80 -11.89 20.36
C VAL A 411 9.57 -11.61 19.08
N GLY A 412 8.90 -11.73 17.93
CA GLY A 412 9.46 -11.28 16.66
C GLY A 412 10.49 -12.23 16.05
N GLN A 413 10.15 -13.52 15.90
CA GLN A 413 11.11 -14.55 15.51
C GLN A 413 10.87 -15.05 14.09
N ASN A 414 11.96 -15.49 13.43
CA ASN A 414 11.95 -16.11 12.11
C ASN A 414 11.05 -15.37 11.11
N ILE A 415 11.15 -14.04 11.03
CA ILE A 415 10.31 -13.25 10.13
C ILE A 415 10.58 -13.72 8.71
N SER A 416 9.56 -14.22 8.04
CA SER A 416 9.72 -15.07 6.87
C SER A 416 8.91 -14.56 5.68
N THR A 417 9.50 -14.64 4.50
CA THR A 417 8.81 -14.43 3.22
C THR A 417 9.24 -15.47 2.19
N LYS A 418 8.52 -15.58 1.08
CA LYS A 418 8.90 -16.46 -0.04
C LYS A 418 10.12 -15.88 -0.75
N ALA A 419 11.13 -16.71 -1.00
CA ALA A 419 12.31 -16.31 -1.76
C ALA A 419 11.98 -16.06 -3.24
N VAL A 420 12.65 -15.07 -3.84
CA VAL A 420 12.53 -14.74 -5.27
C VAL A 420 12.85 -15.97 -6.12
N GLY A 421 11.93 -16.33 -7.03
CA GLY A 421 12.13 -17.42 -7.99
C GLY A 421 12.13 -18.83 -7.42
N SER A 422 11.75 -19.03 -6.14
CA SER A 422 11.61 -20.37 -5.55
C SER A 422 10.51 -20.43 -4.49
N SER A 423 10.15 -21.64 -4.05
CA SER A 423 9.22 -21.85 -2.93
C SER A 423 9.92 -21.90 -1.56
N ARG A 424 11.21 -21.57 -1.49
CA ARG A 424 11.99 -21.64 -0.24
C ARG A 424 11.66 -20.46 0.66
N ARG A 425 11.82 -20.69 1.97
CA ARG A 425 11.74 -19.65 3.00
C ARG A 425 12.96 -18.74 2.90
N MET A 426 12.72 -17.43 2.85
CA MET A 426 13.71 -16.39 3.09
C MET A 426 13.47 -15.81 4.47
N ASP A 427 14.50 -15.82 5.32
CA ASP A 427 14.48 -15.14 6.60
C ASP A 427 14.83 -13.66 6.41
N ILE A 428 14.00 -12.77 6.93
CA ILE A 428 14.16 -11.32 6.87
C ILE A 428 14.12 -10.69 8.28
N THR A 429 14.36 -11.46 9.33
CA THR A 429 14.34 -10.97 10.73
C THR A 429 15.30 -9.79 10.92
N ASP A 430 16.50 -9.89 10.35
CA ASP A 430 17.53 -8.85 10.41
C ASP A 430 17.12 -7.53 9.68
N SER A 431 16.02 -7.54 8.90
CA SER A 431 15.45 -6.33 8.30
C SER A 431 14.54 -5.55 9.25
N TYR A 432 14.08 -6.20 10.33
CA TYR A 432 13.10 -5.64 11.28
C TYR A 432 13.71 -5.30 12.64
N LYS A 433 14.72 -6.06 13.07
CA LYS A 433 15.42 -5.83 14.34
C LYS A 433 16.86 -6.32 14.27
N ASP A 434 17.72 -5.75 15.10
CA ASP A 434 19.09 -6.20 15.26
C ASP A 434 19.16 -7.57 15.96
N LYS A 435 20.29 -8.26 15.79
CA LYS A 435 20.54 -9.54 16.48
C LYS A 435 20.61 -9.34 17.98
N GLU A 436 19.78 -10.09 18.70
CA GLU A 436 19.67 -10.00 20.14
C GLU A 436 21.00 -10.37 20.84
N GLY A 437 21.59 -9.39 21.54
CA GLY A 437 22.80 -9.59 22.35
C GLY A 437 24.11 -9.12 21.70
N GLU A 438 24.11 -8.68 20.44
CA GLU A 438 25.20 -7.84 19.93
C GLU A 438 24.94 -6.39 20.34
N GLU A 439 25.98 -5.69 20.82
CA GLU A 439 25.88 -4.25 21.10
C GLU A 439 25.67 -3.50 19.78
N CYS A 440 24.42 -3.28 19.33
CA CYS A 440 24.18 -2.41 18.19
C CYS A 440 22.81 -1.70 18.14
N VAL A 441 22.88 -0.51 17.53
CA VAL A 441 21.88 0.51 17.09
C VAL A 441 20.91 1.15 18.08
N LEU A 442 20.58 0.56 19.24
CA LEU A 442 19.96 1.38 20.29
C LEU A 442 20.91 2.51 20.78
N MET A 443 22.22 2.33 20.51
CA MET A 443 23.29 3.31 20.66
C MET A 443 23.20 4.52 19.72
N LEU A 444 22.52 4.44 18.56
CA LEU A 444 22.53 5.57 17.60
C LEU A 444 21.46 6.62 17.89
N MET A 445 20.41 6.27 18.64
CA MET A 445 19.59 7.30 19.33
C MET A 445 20.30 7.91 20.56
N LEU A 446 21.48 7.40 20.95
CA LEU A 446 22.19 7.80 22.17
C LEU A 446 23.41 8.72 21.93
N VAL A 447 23.72 9.13 20.70
CA VAL A 447 24.91 9.98 20.43
C VAL A 447 24.74 11.45 20.84
N CYS A 448 23.60 11.85 21.42
CA CYS A 448 23.51 13.16 22.10
C CYS A 448 23.83 13.13 23.60
N ARG A 449 23.83 12.00 24.33
CA ARG A 449 24.16 11.97 25.78
C ARG A 449 24.67 10.61 26.30
N GLY A 450 25.96 10.33 26.09
CA GLY A 450 26.80 9.44 26.91
C GLY A 450 26.60 7.92 26.77
N PRO A 451 27.63 7.10 27.06
CA PRO A 451 27.66 5.68 26.68
C PRO A 451 26.96 4.80 27.73
N LEU A 452 25.99 3.94 27.35
CA LEU A 452 25.41 2.96 28.28
C LEU A 452 24.83 1.70 27.61
N LYS A 453 24.96 0.59 28.37
CA LYS A 453 24.41 -0.76 28.18
C LYS A 453 22.89 -0.80 27.99
N HIS A 454 22.41 -1.84 27.29
CA HIS A 454 21.01 -2.20 27.01
C HIS A 454 20.11 -2.01 28.25
N ASN A 455 19.11 -1.12 28.17
CA ASN A 455 18.20 -0.83 29.28
C ASN A 455 16.78 -0.50 28.77
N GLY A 456 15.94 -1.53 28.63
CA GLY A 456 14.57 -1.43 28.07
C GLY A 456 13.63 -0.45 28.79
N ALA A 457 13.99 0.09 29.97
CA ALA A 457 13.23 1.17 30.61
C ALA A 457 13.27 2.49 29.81
N ARG A 458 14.40 2.79 29.14
CA ARG A 458 14.55 4.00 28.31
C ARG A 458 13.80 3.88 26.99
N GLU A 459 13.84 2.72 26.36
CA GLU A 459 13.11 2.40 25.11
C GLU A 459 11.60 2.61 25.30
N ARG A 460 11.05 2.06 26.39
CA ARG A 460 9.65 2.28 26.79
C ARG A 460 9.29 3.75 26.99
N THR A 461 10.24 4.57 27.47
CA THR A 461 9.98 6.00 27.69
C THR A 461 9.91 6.76 26.37
N VAL A 462 10.81 6.46 25.43
CA VAL A 462 10.81 7.04 24.08
C VAL A 462 9.55 6.61 23.32
N PHE A 463 9.21 5.32 23.38
CA PHE A 463 8.01 4.78 22.76
C PHE A 463 6.73 5.45 23.27
N LYS A 464 6.57 5.60 24.58
CA LYS A 464 5.42 6.29 25.17
C LYS A 464 5.35 7.76 24.74
N HIS A 465 6.49 8.46 24.63
CA HIS A 465 6.51 9.84 24.12
C HIS A 465 6.08 9.91 22.66
N ALA A 466 6.57 9.01 21.80
CA ALA A 466 6.21 8.95 20.39
C ALA A 466 4.71 8.69 20.19
N VAL A 467 4.16 7.70 20.90
CA VAL A 467 2.72 7.40 20.90
C VAL A 467 1.89 8.62 21.32
N THR A 468 2.30 9.31 22.37
CA THR A 468 1.59 10.51 22.85
C THR A 468 1.65 11.65 21.82
N SER A 469 2.81 11.86 21.18
CA SER A 469 2.98 12.86 20.12
C SER A 469 2.12 12.57 18.89
N LEU A 470 2.03 11.31 18.46
CA LEU A 470 1.21 10.93 17.32
C LEU A 470 -0.29 11.12 17.61
N ASN A 471 -0.77 10.67 18.76
CA ASN A 471 -2.17 10.87 19.15
C ASN A 471 -2.56 12.36 19.22
N SER A 472 -1.66 13.23 19.73
CA SER A 472 -1.93 14.68 19.82
C SER A 472 -1.92 15.40 18.46
N GLN A 473 -1.12 14.94 17.50
CA GLN A 473 -1.20 15.42 16.11
C GLN A 473 -2.48 14.96 15.41
N GLU A 474 -3.04 13.82 15.83
CA GLU A 474 -4.31 13.29 15.31
C GLU A 474 -5.51 14.09 15.84
N GLU A 475 -5.53 14.46 17.13
CA GLU A 475 -6.60 15.30 17.72
C GLU A 475 -6.61 16.75 17.18
N GLY A 476 -5.45 17.27 16.74
CA GLY A 476 -5.33 18.63 16.19
C GLY A 476 -5.95 18.81 14.81
N ASN A 477 -6.13 17.72 14.04
CA ASN A 477 -6.67 17.75 12.68
C ASN A 477 -8.20 17.63 12.61
N ASP A 478 -8.88 17.40 13.74
CA ASP A 478 -10.33 17.17 13.81
C ASP A 478 -11.13 18.42 14.23
N ARG A 479 -10.48 19.60 14.28
CA ARG A 479 -11.18 20.87 14.46
C ARG A 479 -11.49 21.51 13.10
N GLY A 480 -12.79 21.57 12.78
CA GLY A 480 -13.34 22.36 11.68
C GLY A 480 -12.88 23.84 11.72
N PRO A 481 -13.09 24.58 10.62
CA PRO A 481 -12.23 25.68 10.22
C PRO A 481 -12.29 26.85 11.21
N GLN A 482 -11.20 27.09 11.93
CA GLN A 482 -10.96 28.41 12.52
C GLN A 482 -10.43 29.34 11.44
N LYS A 483 -11.25 30.36 11.12
CA LYS A 483 -10.90 31.49 10.26
C LYS A 483 -9.66 32.19 10.80
N GLY A 484 -8.67 32.41 9.93
CA GLY A 484 -7.55 33.31 10.18
C GLY A 484 -6.18 32.65 10.14
N ALA A 485 -5.81 32.09 8.99
CA ALA A 485 -4.40 31.96 8.62
C ALA A 485 -4.27 32.48 7.19
N GLU A 486 -3.56 33.60 7.03
CA GLU A 486 -3.23 34.14 5.71
C GLU A 486 -2.46 33.10 4.89
N PRO A 487 -2.70 33.01 3.57
CA PRO A 487 -1.96 32.10 2.73
C PRO A 487 -0.47 32.47 2.73
N LEU A 488 0.38 31.46 2.98
CA LEU A 488 1.83 31.53 2.82
C LEU A 488 2.17 32.12 1.44
N LYS A 489 2.58 33.40 1.45
CA LYS A 489 3.03 34.13 0.27
C LYS A 489 4.46 33.67 -0.05
N VAL A 490 4.60 32.74 -0.99
CA VAL A 490 5.92 32.33 -1.52
C VAL A 490 6.35 33.37 -2.56
N GLU A 491 7.23 34.30 -2.18
CA GLU A 491 7.91 35.19 -3.13
C GLU A 491 9.18 34.50 -3.67
N MET A 492 9.17 34.17 -4.96
CA MET A 492 10.36 33.76 -5.72
C MET A 492 11.26 34.98 -5.97
N LYS A 493 12.48 34.98 -5.42
CA LYS A 493 13.57 35.85 -5.88
C LYS A 493 14.38 35.14 -6.96
N ILE A 494 14.50 35.77 -8.11
CA ILE A 494 15.39 35.34 -9.21
C ILE A 494 16.72 36.07 -9.02
N GLU A 495 17.78 35.34 -8.68
CA GLU A 495 19.14 35.85 -8.72
C GLU A 495 19.77 35.52 -10.07
N LYS A 496 20.25 36.55 -10.78
CA LYS A 496 21.06 36.39 -12.00
C LYS A 496 22.46 35.95 -11.58
N VAL A 497 22.85 34.74 -11.96
CA VAL A 497 24.25 34.30 -11.93
C VAL A 497 24.98 34.95 -13.10
N THR A 498 25.88 35.89 -12.81
CA THR A 498 26.91 36.36 -13.74
C THR A 498 28.13 35.47 -13.59
N ASN A 499 28.53 34.77 -14.67
CA ASN A 499 29.79 34.04 -14.73
C ASN A 499 30.98 35.01 -14.63
N PRO A 500 32.03 34.69 -13.86
CA PRO A 500 33.33 35.33 -14.01
C PRO A 500 34.07 34.75 -15.22
N GLU A 501 34.85 35.62 -15.86
CA GLU A 501 35.76 35.38 -17.01
C GLU A 501 36.82 34.29 -16.75
#